data_AF-R5GRD5-F1
#
_entry.id   AF-R5GRD5-F1
#
_cell.length_a   1.000
_cell.length_b   1.000
_cell.length_c   1.000
_cell.angle_alpha   90.00
_cell.angle_beta   90.00
_cell.angle_gamma   90.00
#
_symmetry.space_group_name_H-M   'P 1'
#
loop_
_entity.id
_entity.type
_entity.pdbx_description
1 polymer ?
#
loop_
_entity_poly.entity_id
_entity_poly.type
_entity_poly.pdbx_seq_one_letter_code
_entity_poly.pdbx_strand_id
1 'polypeptide(L)'
;MTRAFNSAAAVIMAIITFSAMFLFVTPLTAGKAEAQTTVTADKTTEVLFNSGSRKITGNLVIRKDSILPKGATLSIKKGGKLYVLPGVSLTVEGTLKVASGGAVFVQGDMNIHSTGIVSCTGKLKIQKSGNVSLDGTMRVNKGGNVFGSGKLNILGDFSDINCKGTVTAKIVPPDPIEQDGITTVGGVMIVNRVYSLPSTYGNGIEAVAYNAFLKMKNASGYNMSIVSGFRSYEKQKETFAYWESIDGFEKADRYSSQAGHSEHQTGLTMDISSLSQSYGKTDEGKWLAAHCWEYGFIIRYPEGCENITGYIYEPWHVRYLGTSTAKLVHDSGLTLEEFLGVKGWN
;
A
#
# COMPACT_ATOMS: atom_id res chain seq x y z
N MET A 1 -59.26 35.10 -82.20
CA MET A 1 -59.96 35.82 -81.13
C MET A 1 -58.91 36.43 -80.20
N THR A 2 -58.77 37.77 -80.26
CA THR A 2 -58.45 38.76 -79.20
C THR A 2 -57.29 38.44 -78.22
N ARG A 3 -56.09 39.07 -78.34
CA ARG A 3 -55.59 40.32 -77.68
C ARG A 3 -55.62 40.25 -76.12
N ALA A 4 -54.68 40.76 -75.31
CA ALA A 4 -53.45 41.54 -75.45
C ALA A 4 -52.70 41.61 -74.08
N PHE A 5 -51.39 41.87 -74.14
CA PHE A 5 -50.47 42.68 -73.29
C PHE A 5 -50.62 42.92 -71.77
N ASN A 6 -49.41 43.01 -71.15
CA ASN A 6 -48.98 43.79 -69.97
C ASN A 6 -49.36 43.25 -68.57
N SER A 7 -48.58 43.40 -67.50
CA SER A 7 -47.21 43.89 -67.23
C SER A 7 -46.92 43.72 -65.72
N ALA A 8 -45.68 43.33 -65.38
CA ALA A 8 -44.84 43.81 -64.26
C ALA A 8 -45.28 43.80 -62.77
N ALA A 9 -44.31 43.37 -61.93
CA ALA A 9 -43.99 43.80 -60.55
C ALA A 9 -45.04 43.53 -59.43
N ALA A 10 -44.74 43.33 -58.15
CA ALA A 10 -43.59 43.03 -57.31
C ALA A 10 -44.14 42.84 -55.86
N VAL A 11 -43.29 42.45 -54.90
CA VAL A 11 -43.37 42.75 -53.45
C VAL A 11 -43.92 41.68 -52.46
N ILE A 12 -42.96 41.04 -51.77
CA ILE A 12 -42.76 40.86 -50.30
C ILE A 12 -43.91 40.36 -49.39
N MET A 13 -43.71 39.21 -48.74
CA MET A 13 -43.64 39.08 -47.27
C MET A 13 -43.23 37.66 -46.84
N ALA A 14 -42.12 37.54 -46.11
CA ALA A 14 -41.67 36.31 -45.45
C ALA A 14 -42.16 36.29 -43.99
N ILE A 15 -42.82 35.20 -43.60
CA ILE A 15 -43.27 34.93 -42.23
C ILE A 15 -42.15 34.13 -41.54
N ILE A 16 -41.52 34.71 -40.51
CA ILE A 16 -40.59 34.01 -39.62
C ILE A 16 -41.29 33.76 -38.29
N THR A 17 -41.39 32.49 -37.92
CA THR A 17 -41.95 31.99 -36.67
C THR A 17 -40.97 32.20 -35.50
N PHE A 18 -41.47 32.80 -34.42
CA PHE A 18 -40.73 33.01 -33.16
C PHE A 18 -40.79 31.72 -32.31
N SER A 19 -39.63 31.10 -32.03
CA SER A 19 -39.47 30.15 -30.92
C SER A 19 -38.77 30.84 -29.76
N ALA A 20 -39.45 30.95 -28.63
CA ALA A 20 -38.94 31.55 -27.41
C ALA A 20 -37.95 30.60 -26.73
N MET A 21 -36.68 30.98 -26.70
CA MET A 21 -35.62 30.30 -25.95
C MET A 21 -35.51 30.95 -24.57
N PHE A 22 -35.98 30.25 -23.54
CA PHE A 22 -35.83 30.66 -22.14
C PHE A 22 -34.36 30.54 -21.71
N LEU A 23 -33.67 31.68 -21.58
CA LEU A 23 -32.37 31.79 -20.92
C LEU A 23 -32.58 31.79 -19.40
N PHE A 24 -32.29 30.66 -18.75
CA PHE A 24 -32.11 30.63 -17.31
C PHE A 24 -30.79 31.32 -16.95
N VAL A 25 -30.89 32.56 -16.48
CA VAL A 25 -29.76 33.25 -15.83
C VAL A 25 -29.65 32.70 -14.40
N THR A 26 -28.71 31.79 -14.17
CA THR A 26 -28.30 31.46 -12.81
C THR A 26 -27.35 32.57 -12.32
N PRO A 27 -27.55 33.14 -11.12
CA PRO A 27 -26.62 34.12 -10.59
C PRO A 27 -25.28 33.44 -10.31
N LEU A 28 -24.22 34.01 -10.88
CA LEU A 28 -22.84 33.65 -10.61
C LEU A 28 -22.56 33.90 -9.13
N THR A 29 -22.66 32.86 -8.29
CA THR A 29 -22.17 32.91 -6.93
C THR A 29 -20.65 33.02 -7.00
N ALA A 30 -20.13 34.22 -6.74
CA ALA A 30 -18.72 34.44 -6.51
C ALA A 30 -18.31 33.58 -5.30
N GLY A 31 -17.80 32.38 -5.56
CA GLY A 31 -17.15 31.57 -4.55
C GLY A 31 -16.02 32.40 -3.95
N LYS A 32 -16.10 32.69 -2.66
CA LYS A 32 -15.00 33.29 -1.90
C LYS A 32 -13.76 32.45 -2.17
N ALA A 33 -12.80 33.00 -2.90
CA ALA A 33 -11.48 32.42 -2.99
C ALA A 33 -10.92 32.35 -1.56
N GLU A 34 -10.73 31.13 -1.04
CA GLU A 34 -10.02 30.93 0.21
C GLU A 34 -8.66 31.64 0.11
N ALA A 35 -8.40 32.53 1.06
CA ALA A 35 -7.18 33.33 1.10
C ALA A 35 -5.95 32.42 1.15
N GLN A 36 -5.24 32.32 0.01
CA GLN A 36 -4.00 31.56 -0.11
C GLN A 36 -2.86 32.33 0.55
N THR A 37 -2.53 31.98 1.79
CA THR A 37 -1.38 32.58 2.48
C THR A 37 -0.13 31.73 2.21
N THR A 38 0.80 32.26 1.43
CA THR A 38 2.15 31.70 1.30
C THR A 38 2.93 32.09 2.55
N VAL A 39 3.23 31.13 3.42
CA VAL A 39 4.01 31.40 4.64
C VAL A 39 5.48 31.14 4.35
N THR A 40 6.27 32.20 4.28
CA THR A 40 7.74 32.16 4.37
C THR A 40 8.07 32.11 5.85
N ALA A 41 8.27 30.92 6.42
CA ALA A 41 8.51 30.81 7.86
C ALA A 41 9.95 31.21 8.18
N ASP A 42 10.10 32.46 8.59
CA ASP A 42 11.22 32.87 9.42
C ASP A 42 10.68 33.70 10.59
N LYS A 43 11.14 33.35 11.81
CA LYS A 43 10.86 33.93 13.14
C LYS A 43 9.63 33.43 13.92
N THR A 44 9.94 32.57 14.92
CA THR A 44 9.37 32.50 16.28
C THR A 44 7.84 32.50 16.48
N THR A 45 7.05 32.08 15.48
CA THR A 45 5.60 31.94 15.68
C THR A 45 5.21 30.46 15.77
N GLU A 46 4.45 30.16 16.81
CA GLU A 46 3.56 28.99 16.87
C GLU A 46 2.90 28.83 15.50
N VAL A 47 3.19 27.74 14.78
CA VAL A 47 2.48 27.47 13.53
C VAL A 47 1.09 27.03 13.94
N LEU A 48 0.21 28.00 14.20
CA LEU A 48 -1.20 27.76 14.37
C LEU A 48 -1.75 27.32 13.02
N PHE A 49 -1.83 26.01 12.85
CA PHE A 49 -2.57 25.38 11.79
C PHE A 49 -4.05 25.66 12.04
N ASN A 50 -4.54 26.82 11.64
CA ASN A 50 -5.98 27.12 11.67
C ASN A 50 -6.71 26.19 10.68
N SER A 51 -8.04 26.11 10.80
CA SER A 51 -8.89 25.49 9.79
C SER A 51 -8.58 26.08 8.39
N GLY A 52 -8.53 25.22 7.37
CA GLY A 52 -8.25 25.61 5.99
C GLY A 52 -6.97 25.04 5.39
N SER A 53 -6.59 25.53 4.20
CA SER A 53 -5.50 24.98 3.39
C SER A 53 -4.31 25.94 3.30
N ARG A 54 -3.12 25.49 3.70
CA ARG A 54 -1.85 26.24 3.62
C ARG A 54 -0.90 25.59 2.62
N LYS A 55 -0.14 26.41 1.89
CA LYS A 55 0.87 25.96 0.91
C LYS A 55 2.25 26.47 1.32
N ILE A 56 3.24 25.58 1.35
CA ILE A 56 4.63 25.88 1.70
C ILE A 56 5.50 25.71 0.47
N THR A 57 6.12 26.79 0.01
CA THR A 57 7.09 26.81 -1.10
C THR A 57 8.52 27.13 -0.63
N GLY A 58 8.68 27.60 0.60
CA GLY A 58 9.96 27.82 1.28
C GLY A 58 10.21 26.83 2.43
N ASN A 59 11.01 27.23 3.41
CA ASN A 59 11.22 26.41 4.61
C ASN A 59 10.11 26.68 5.64
N LEU A 60 9.61 25.62 6.27
CA LEU A 60 8.78 25.64 7.47
C LEU A 60 9.46 24.78 8.52
N VAL A 61 9.68 25.31 9.71
CA VAL A 61 10.40 24.62 10.80
C VAL A 61 9.49 24.53 12.02
N ILE A 62 9.18 23.32 12.45
CA ILE A 62 8.47 23.03 13.70
C ILE A 62 9.51 23.02 14.83
N ARG A 63 9.39 24.00 15.75
CA ARG A 63 10.31 24.23 16.88
C ARG A 63 9.67 24.01 18.25
N LYS A 64 8.39 23.64 18.26
CA LYS A 64 7.61 23.25 19.43
C LYS A 64 6.50 22.33 18.99
N ASP A 65 5.95 21.59 19.94
CA ASP A 65 4.83 20.71 19.69
C ASP A 65 3.71 21.44 18.95
N SER A 66 3.26 20.86 17.85
CA SER A 66 2.31 21.47 16.94
C SER A 66 1.33 20.43 16.43
N ILE A 67 0.09 20.86 16.17
CA ILE A 67 -0.99 19.99 15.68
C ILE A 67 -1.51 20.57 14.37
N LEU A 68 -1.45 19.81 13.28
CA LEU A 68 -2.23 20.07 12.07
C LEU A 68 -3.64 19.50 12.29
N PRO A 69 -4.65 20.31 12.66
CA PRO A 69 -5.90 19.81 13.18
C PRO A 69 -6.77 19.19 12.09
N LYS A 70 -7.75 18.41 12.52
CA LYS A 70 -8.77 17.83 11.65
C LYS A 70 -9.40 18.88 10.73
N GLY A 71 -9.54 18.53 9.44
CA GLY A 71 -10.08 19.41 8.40
C GLY A 71 -9.09 20.42 7.81
N ALA A 72 -7.93 20.65 8.44
CA ALA A 72 -6.87 21.48 7.86
C ALA A 72 -6.03 20.68 6.84
N THR A 73 -5.47 21.38 5.86
CA THR A 73 -4.52 20.81 4.89
C THR A 73 -3.23 21.62 4.86
N LEU A 74 -2.09 20.96 5.06
CA LEU A 74 -0.77 21.54 4.81
C LEU A 74 -0.16 20.92 3.55
N SER A 75 0.09 21.74 2.53
CA SER A 75 0.70 21.29 1.28
C SER A 75 2.14 21.77 1.15
N ILE A 76 3.11 20.87 1.23
CA ILE A 76 4.51 21.14 0.90
C ILE A 76 4.66 21.04 -0.62
N LYS A 77 4.79 22.19 -1.28
CA LYS A 77 4.89 22.32 -2.74
C LYS A 77 6.33 22.15 -3.21
N LYS A 78 6.53 22.15 -4.53
CA LYS A 78 7.87 22.13 -5.15
C LYS A 78 8.75 23.23 -4.56
N GLY A 79 9.95 22.87 -4.11
CA GLY A 79 10.89 23.77 -3.44
C GLY A 79 10.64 23.96 -1.94
N GLY A 80 9.42 23.66 -1.48
CA GLY A 80 9.04 23.73 -0.07
C GLY A 80 9.66 22.60 0.75
N LYS A 81 10.04 22.93 1.98
CA LYS A 81 10.63 22.00 2.94
C LYS A 81 10.00 22.18 4.31
N LEU A 82 9.53 21.09 4.91
CA LEU A 82 9.10 21.05 6.31
C LEU A 82 10.16 20.33 7.14
N TYR A 83 10.54 20.90 8.28
CA TYR A 83 11.45 20.30 9.24
C TYR A 83 10.75 20.13 10.58
N VAL A 84 10.72 18.91 11.11
CA VAL A 84 10.33 18.63 12.50
C VAL A 84 11.62 18.40 13.28
N LEU A 85 12.02 19.37 14.11
CA LEU A 85 13.31 19.33 14.81
C LEU A 85 13.35 18.26 15.92
N PRO A 86 14.54 17.88 16.43
CA PRO A 86 14.65 16.99 17.57
C PRO A 86 13.92 17.53 18.81
N GLY A 87 13.35 16.63 19.61
CA GLY A 87 12.71 16.98 20.89
C GLY A 87 11.35 17.66 20.77
N VAL A 88 10.79 17.75 19.56
CA VAL A 88 9.44 18.31 19.33
C VAL A 88 8.63 17.38 18.43
N SER A 89 7.31 17.50 18.54
CA SER A 89 6.35 16.70 17.80
C SER A 89 5.51 17.52 16.81
N LEU A 90 5.15 16.90 15.69
CA LEU A 90 4.08 17.33 14.81
C LEU A 90 2.99 16.25 14.77
N THR A 91 1.85 16.53 15.38
CA THR A 91 0.66 15.69 15.26
C THR A 91 -0.14 16.08 14.02
N VAL A 92 -0.48 15.10 13.18
CA VAL A 92 -1.27 15.26 11.96
C VAL A 92 -2.63 14.64 12.17
N GLU A 93 -3.64 15.46 12.46
CA GLU A 93 -5.06 15.06 12.51
C GLU A 93 -5.81 15.41 11.22
N GLY A 94 -5.30 16.40 10.47
CA GLY A 94 -5.77 16.82 9.16
C GLY A 94 -5.03 16.12 8.01
N THR A 95 -4.70 16.87 6.95
CA THR A 95 -4.00 16.31 5.78
C THR A 95 -2.66 17.01 5.50
N LEU A 96 -1.56 16.28 5.60
CA LEU A 96 -0.24 16.70 5.12
C LEU A 96 0.00 16.17 3.71
N LYS A 97 0.09 17.06 2.71
CA LYS A 97 0.39 16.72 1.31
C LYS A 97 1.82 17.11 0.97
N VAL A 98 2.66 16.15 0.63
CA VAL A 98 4.03 16.39 0.12
C VAL A 98 4.01 16.22 -1.39
N ALA A 99 3.90 17.32 -2.12
CA ALA A 99 3.83 17.30 -3.58
C ALA A 99 5.19 16.94 -4.19
N SER A 100 5.20 16.61 -5.50
CA SER A 100 6.44 16.40 -6.25
C SER A 100 7.39 17.62 -6.12
N GLY A 101 8.65 17.34 -5.80
CA GLY A 101 9.68 18.35 -5.51
C GLY A 101 9.56 19.04 -4.14
N GLY A 102 8.56 18.70 -3.33
CA GLY A 102 8.46 19.09 -1.92
C GLY A 102 9.11 18.04 -1.01
N ALA A 103 9.55 18.45 0.18
CA ALA A 103 10.20 17.56 1.13
C ALA A 103 9.77 17.78 2.58
N VAL A 104 9.71 16.70 3.35
CA VAL A 104 9.54 16.71 4.80
C VAL A 104 10.74 15.99 5.43
N PHE A 105 11.32 16.58 6.46
CA PHE A 105 12.44 16.04 7.22
C PHE A 105 12.01 15.90 8.68
N VAL A 106 11.97 14.67 9.16
CA VAL A 106 11.55 14.35 10.53
C VAL A 106 12.79 14.01 11.35
N GLN A 107 13.14 14.86 12.31
CA GLN A 107 14.26 14.69 13.25
C GLN A 107 13.79 14.47 14.69
N GLY A 108 12.62 15.00 15.04
CA GLY A 108 11.84 14.64 16.24
C GLY A 108 10.72 13.67 15.87
N ASP A 109 9.50 13.93 16.34
CA ASP A 109 8.38 13.00 16.19
C ASP A 109 7.30 13.54 15.25
N MET A 110 6.79 12.70 14.37
CA MET A 110 5.60 12.98 13.58
C MET A 110 4.53 11.93 13.86
N ASN A 111 3.43 12.33 14.47
CA ASN A 111 2.34 11.43 14.87
C ASN A 111 1.19 11.61 13.89
N ILE A 112 0.95 10.61 13.04
CA ILE A 112 -0.18 10.60 12.11
C ILE A 112 -1.34 9.95 12.86
N HIS A 113 -2.20 10.78 13.45
CA HIS A 113 -3.38 10.36 14.22
C HIS A 113 -4.37 9.58 13.34
N SER A 114 -5.25 8.76 13.92
CA SER A 114 -6.29 7.98 13.20
C SER A 114 -7.10 8.75 12.14
N THR A 115 -7.38 10.05 12.36
CA THR A 115 -8.06 10.90 11.37
C THR A 115 -7.13 11.53 10.34
N GLY A 116 -5.84 11.47 10.61
CA GLY A 116 -4.75 12.09 9.89
C GLY A 116 -4.45 11.39 8.57
N ILE A 117 -4.05 12.19 7.59
CA ILE A 117 -3.65 11.70 6.28
C ILE A 117 -2.30 12.33 5.92
N VAL A 118 -1.31 11.49 5.63
CA VAL A 118 -0.09 11.91 4.93
C VAL A 118 -0.15 11.40 3.50
N SER A 119 -0.11 12.31 2.52
CA SER A 119 -0.05 11.95 1.09
C SER A 119 1.25 12.44 0.49
N CYS A 120 2.15 11.52 0.13
CA CYS A 120 3.49 11.81 -0.35
C CYS A 120 3.64 11.45 -1.83
N THR A 121 3.95 12.44 -2.65
CA THR A 121 4.47 12.30 -4.04
C THR A 121 5.90 12.83 -4.14
N GLY A 122 6.35 13.59 -3.14
CA GLY A 122 7.72 14.09 -3.00
C GLY A 122 8.58 13.20 -2.10
N LYS A 123 9.21 13.81 -1.09
CA LYS A 123 10.13 13.13 -0.17
C LYS A 123 9.70 13.30 1.27
N LEU A 124 9.58 12.21 2.01
CA LEU A 124 9.50 12.20 3.47
C LEU A 124 10.74 11.46 3.99
N LYS A 125 11.68 12.20 4.58
CA LYS A 125 12.91 11.66 5.14
C LYS A 125 12.82 11.58 6.67
N ILE A 126 12.85 10.37 7.22
CA ILE A 126 12.95 10.13 8.66
C ILE A 126 14.43 10.05 9.02
N GLN A 127 14.94 11.05 9.72
CA GLN A 127 16.36 11.11 10.11
C GLN A 127 16.66 10.18 11.28
N LYS A 128 17.94 9.95 11.59
CA LYS A 128 18.40 8.95 12.58
C LYS A 128 17.68 9.01 13.94
N SER A 129 17.41 10.20 14.46
CA SER A 129 16.68 10.40 15.73
C SER A 129 15.17 10.51 15.57
N GLY A 130 14.70 10.62 14.33
CA GLY A 130 13.30 10.90 14.05
C GLY A 130 12.44 9.65 14.05
N ASN A 131 11.19 9.84 14.45
CA ASN A 131 10.16 8.81 14.43
C ASN A 131 8.93 9.32 13.71
N VAL A 132 8.33 8.47 12.89
CA VAL A 132 6.97 8.68 12.37
C VAL A 132 6.11 7.57 12.95
N SER A 133 5.05 7.93 13.68
CA SER A 133 4.09 6.97 14.23
C SER A 133 2.80 7.04 13.42
N LEU A 134 2.30 5.91 12.92
CA LEU A 134 1.17 5.81 12.00
C LEU A 134 -0.01 5.09 12.66
N ASP A 135 -1.03 5.87 13.00
CA ASP A 135 -2.37 5.42 13.41
C ASP A 135 -3.43 5.78 12.35
N GLY A 136 -3.19 6.84 11.57
CA GLY A 136 -4.01 7.22 10.42
C GLY A 136 -3.51 6.65 9.09
N THR A 137 -3.84 7.34 7.98
CA THR A 137 -3.51 6.86 6.63
C THR A 137 -2.23 7.48 6.08
N MET A 138 -1.35 6.65 5.49
CA MET A 138 -0.24 7.09 4.66
C MET A 138 -0.45 6.68 3.19
N ARG A 139 -0.44 7.65 2.27
CA ARG A 139 -0.47 7.41 0.82
C ARG A 139 0.88 7.75 0.23
N VAL A 140 1.66 6.73 -0.11
CA VAL A 140 2.93 6.90 -0.82
C VAL A 140 2.64 6.75 -2.31
N ASN A 141 2.32 7.85 -2.97
CA ASN A 141 1.91 7.86 -4.37
C ASN A 141 3.10 7.57 -5.30
N LYS A 142 2.83 7.28 -6.58
CA LYS A 142 3.87 7.07 -7.60
C LYS A 142 4.88 8.24 -7.60
N GLY A 143 6.17 7.92 -7.47
CA GLY A 143 7.26 8.90 -7.35
C GLY A 143 7.50 9.46 -5.94
N GLY A 144 6.61 9.17 -4.99
CA GLY A 144 6.77 9.48 -3.57
C GLY A 144 7.76 8.54 -2.88
N ASN A 145 8.55 9.08 -1.96
CA ASN A 145 9.58 8.32 -1.25
C ASN A 145 9.48 8.56 0.26
N VAL A 146 9.36 7.49 1.03
CA VAL A 146 9.49 7.49 2.50
C VAL A 146 10.75 6.72 2.87
N PHE A 147 11.75 7.40 3.40
CA PHE A 147 13.09 6.82 3.54
C PHE A 147 13.87 7.43 4.70
N GLY A 148 15.04 6.86 4.98
CA GLY A 148 15.99 7.38 5.97
C GLY A 148 16.27 6.38 7.09
N SER A 149 17.15 6.78 8.00
CA SER A 149 17.68 5.91 9.05
C SER A 149 16.89 5.96 10.37
N GLY A 150 15.81 6.75 10.42
CA GLY A 150 14.87 6.75 11.54
C GLY A 150 13.82 5.64 11.41
N LYS A 151 12.79 5.71 12.25
CA LYS A 151 11.76 4.67 12.35
C LYS A 151 10.39 5.14 11.82
N LEU A 152 9.71 4.26 11.10
CA LEU A 152 8.29 4.33 10.78
C LEU A 152 7.56 3.30 11.64
N ASN A 153 6.98 3.71 12.76
CA ASN A 153 6.25 2.85 13.67
C ASN A 153 4.80 2.72 13.20
N ILE A 154 4.36 1.49 12.96
CA ILE A 154 2.98 1.17 12.59
C ILE A 154 2.23 0.87 13.88
N LEU A 155 1.18 1.61 14.18
CA LEU A 155 0.37 1.44 15.38
C LEU A 155 -0.88 0.59 15.11
N GLY A 156 -1.44 0.71 13.91
CA GLY A 156 -2.58 -0.06 13.43
C GLY A 156 -2.18 -1.09 12.37
N ASP A 157 -2.82 -1.02 11.20
CA ASP A 157 -2.64 -2.02 10.14
C ASP A 157 -1.68 -1.56 9.05
N PHE A 158 -0.98 -2.51 8.43
CA PHE A 158 -0.20 -2.24 7.21
C PHE A 158 -1.08 -1.74 6.06
N SER A 159 -2.38 -2.05 6.09
CA SER A 159 -3.35 -1.59 5.09
C SER A 159 -3.54 -0.07 5.09
N ASP A 160 -3.17 0.62 6.18
CA ASP A 160 -3.18 2.08 6.27
C ASP A 160 -2.09 2.75 5.41
N ILE A 161 -1.12 1.96 4.93
CA ILE A 161 -0.13 2.41 3.96
C ILE A 161 -0.58 1.99 2.55
N ASN A 162 -1.12 2.95 1.79
CA ASN A 162 -1.33 2.77 0.35
C ASN A 162 -0.03 3.09 -0.41
N CYS A 163 0.70 2.06 -0.84
CA CYS A 163 2.03 2.20 -1.42
C CYS A 163 2.04 1.98 -2.94
N LYS A 164 2.33 3.05 -3.68
CA LYS A 164 2.61 3.09 -5.13
C LYS A 164 3.98 3.72 -5.45
N GLY A 165 4.65 4.29 -4.45
CA GLY A 165 5.96 4.93 -4.55
C GLY A 165 7.07 4.01 -4.05
N THR A 166 7.88 4.44 -3.09
CA THR A 166 8.91 3.61 -2.45
C THR A 166 8.96 3.88 -0.96
N VAL A 167 9.06 2.81 -0.16
CA VAL A 167 9.26 2.90 1.29
C VAL A 167 10.48 2.08 1.68
N THR A 168 11.54 2.76 2.09
CA THR A 168 12.81 2.14 2.55
C THR A 168 13.21 2.62 3.94
N ALA A 169 12.33 3.38 4.61
CA ALA A 169 12.50 3.68 6.02
C ALA A 169 12.39 2.39 6.85
N LYS A 170 13.07 2.32 7.99
CA LYS A 170 12.94 1.17 8.90
C LYS A 170 11.51 1.14 9.46
N ILE A 171 10.73 0.18 8.99
CA ILE A 171 9.41 -0.11 9.53
C ILE A 171 9.58 -0.81 10.87
N VAL A 172 8.77 -0.40 11.84
CA VAL A 172 8.61 -1.08 13.12
C VAL A 172 7.15 -1.54 13.19
N PRO A 173 6.89 -2.86 13.10
CA PRO A 173 5.54 -3.42 13.17
C PRO A 173 4.94 -3.24 14.57
N PRO A 174 3.60 -3.30 14.71
CA PRO A 174 2.96 -3.43 16.02
C PRO A 174 3.23 -4.82 16.62
N ASP A 175 2.89 -5.00 17.89
CA ASP A 175 2.97 -6.31 18.54
C ASP A 175 1.96 -7.30 17.93
N PRO A 176 2.27 -8.61 17.91
CA PRO A 176 1.35 -9.64 17.45
C PRO A 176 0.09 -9.71 18.31
N ILE A 177 -1.05 -9.92 17.65
CA ILE A 177 -2.36 -10.11 18.28
C ILE A 177 -2.85 -11.52 17.93
N GLU A 178 -3.18 -12.31 18.95
CA GLU A 178 -3.86 -13.60 18.77
C GLU A 178 -5.34 -13.46 19.10
N GLN A 179 -6.19 -13.86 18.16
CA GLN A 179 -7.64 -13.92 18.35
C GLN A 179 -8.17 -15.19 17.71
N ASP A 180 -8.98 -15.96 18.45
CA ASP A 180 -9.58 -17.21 18.00
C ASP A 180 -8.55 -18.23 17.45
N GLY A 181 -7.34 -18.23 18.03
CA GLY A 181 -6.22 -19.09 17.63
C GLY A 181 -5.51 -18.66 16.34
N ILE A 182 -5.77 -17.44 15.85
CA ILE A 182 -5.12 -16.87 14.67
C ILE A 182 -4.25 -15.70 15.11
N THR A 183 -2.96 -15.74 14.76
CA THR A 183 -2.04 -14.62 15.02
C THR A 183 -1.96 -13.68 13.84
N THR A 184 -2.07 -12.38 14.09
CA THR A 184 -1.87 -11.31 13.12
C THR A 184 -0.89 -10.26 13.62
N VAL A 185 -0.20 -9.59 12.70
CA VAL A 185 0.68 -8.44 12.98
C VAL A 185 0.32 -7.33 12.00
N GLY A 186 -0.26 -6.23 12.49
CA GLY A 186 -0.74 -5.12 11.66
C GLY A 186 -1.68 -5.58 10.53
N GLY A 187 -2.59 -6.50 10.85
CA GLY A 187 -3.57 -7.07 9.91
C GLY A 187 -3.02 -8.17 9.00
N VAL A 188 -1.73 -8.49 9.09
CA VAL A 188 -1.13 -9.60 8.33
C VAL A 188 -1.17 -10.86 9.18
N MET A 189 -1.91 -11.88 8.71
CA MET A 189 -1.89 -13.21 9.30
C MET A 189 -0.53 -13.88 9.12
N ILE A 190 0.10 -14.29 10.22
CA ILE A 190 1.35 -15.06 10.19
C ILE A 190 1.05 -16.53 10.48
N VAL A 191 1.55 -17.40 9.59
CA VAL A 191 1.53 -18.85 9.77
C VAL A 191 2.93 -19.36 9.42
N ASN A 192 3.57 -20.01 10.38
CA ASN A 192 4.90 -20.59 10.25
C ASN A 192 5.08 -21.67 11.32
N ARG A 193 6.32 -22.02 11.70
CA ARG A 193 6.58 -23.07 12.71
C ARG A 193 6.23 -22.69 14.14
N VAL A 194 6.12 -21.40 14.42
CA VAL A 194 5.73 -20.87 15.73
C VAL A 194 4.23 -20.59 15.78
N TYR A 195 3.68 -20.00 14.73
CA TYR A 195 2.29 -19.58 14.66
C TYR A 195 1.46 -20.55 13.83
N SER A 196 0.55 -21.28 14.47
CA SER A 196 -0.35 -22.24 13.84
C SER A 196 -1.74 -21.67 13.56
N LEU A 197 -2.49 -22.33 12.69
CA LEU A 197 -3.93 -22.12 12.52
C LEU A 197 -4.76 -23.20 13.24
N PRO A 198 -5.99 -22.86 13.70
CA PRO A 198 -6.94 -23.84 14.21
C PRO A 198 -7.27 -24.89 13.15
N SER A 199 -7.58 -26.12 13.55
CA SER A 199 -7.92 -27.19 12.61
C SER A 199 -9.17 -26.91 11.78
N THR A 200 -10.06 -26.04 12.27
CA THR A 200 -11.30 -25.63 11.62
C THR A 200 -11.12 -24.44 10.66
N TYR A 201 -9.93 -23.84 10.59
CA TYR A 201 -9.70 -22.64 9.80
C TYR A 201 -9.51 -22.95 8.30
N GLY A 202 -10.19 -22.16 7.48
CA GLY A 202 -10.05 -22.16 6.02
C GLY A 202 -10.94 -23.20 5.33
N ASN A 203 -11.47 -22.84 4.15
CA ASN A 203 -12.37 -23.71 3.37
C ASN A 203 -12.13 -23.63 1.85
N GLY A 204 -11.03 -23.01 1.41
CA GLY A 204 -10.74 -22.82 -0.01
C GLY A 204 -9.67 -21.78 -0.27
N ILE A 205 -9.35 -21.57 -1.54
CA ILE A 205 -8.49 -20.46 -1.96
C ILE A 205 -9.29 -19.17 -1.79
N GLU A 206 -8.66 -18.17 -1.18
CA GLU A 206 -9.23 -16.85 -1.02
C GLU A 206 -9.40 -16.16 -2.39
N ALA A 207 -10.61 -15.66 -2.66
CA ALA A 207 -10.94 -15.07 -3.95
C ALA A 207 -10.01 -13.88 -4.30
N VAL A 208 -9.55 -13.14 -3.30
CA VAL A 208 -8.60 -12.03 -3.49
C VAL A 208 -7.25 -12.51 -4.01
N ALA A 209 -6.73 -13.61 -3.47
CA ALA A 209 -5.47 -14.20 -3.91
C ALA A 209 -5.62 -14.83 -5.30
N TYR A 210 -6.70 -15.57 -5.55
CA TYR A 210 -6.94 -16.16 -6.87
C TYR A 210 -7.07 -15.09 -7.97
N ASN A 211 -7.83 -14.02 -7.72
CA ASN A 211 -7.96 -12.92 -8.69
C ASN A 211 -6.64 -12.17 -8.92
N ALA A 212 -5.80 -12.04 -7.88
CA ALA A 212 -4.47 -11.50 -8.02
C ALA A 212 -3.56 -12.39 -8.88
N PHE A 213 -3.62 -13.71 -8.68
CA PHE A 213 -2.91 -14.69 -9.49
C PHE A 213 -3.31 -14.61 -10.97
N LEU A 214 -4.62 -14.51 -11.28
CA LEU A 214 -5.06 -14.36 -12.67
C LEU A 214 -4.50 -13.11 -13.34
N LYS A 215 -4.41 -11.98 -12.61
CA LYS A 215 -3.78 -10.75 -13.11
C LYS A 215 -2.29 -10.94 -13.37
N MET A 216 -1.59 -11.58 -12.42
CA MET A 216 -0.16 -11.88 -12.52
C MET A 216 0.13 -12.79 -13.73
N LYS A 217 -0.59 -13.92 -13.84
CA LYS A 217 -0.49 -14.86 -14.97
C LYS A 217 -0.65 -14.14 -16.30
N ASN A 218 -1.73 -13.36 -16.46
CA ASN A 218 -2.02 -12.65 -17.70
C ASN A 218 -0.94 -11.63 -18.09
N ALA A 219 -0.36 -10.93 -17.11
CA ALA A 219 0.68 -9.94 -17.37
C ALA A 219 2.07 -10.55 -17.61
N SER A 220 2.30 -11.76 -17.11
CA SER A 220 3.60 -12.43 -17.21
C SER A 220 3.96 -12.88 -18.62
N GLY A 221 2.95 -13.19 -19.46
CA GLY A 221 3.16 -13.83 -20.75
C GLY A 221 3.53 -15.32 -20.67
N TYR A 222 3.68 -15.89 -19.47
CA TYR A 222 3.96 -17.31 -19.23
C TYR A 222 2.67 -18.10 -18.94
N ASN A 223 2.71 -19.41 -19.15
CA ASN A 223 1.59 -20.29 -18.83
C ASN A 223 1.63 -20.77 -17.37
N MET A 224 1.61 -19.84 -16.41
CA MET A 224 1.66 -20.16 -14.99
C MET A 224 0.48 -21.03 -14.56
N SER A 225 0.72 -22.12 -13.82
CA SER A 225 -0.34 -22.98 -13.27
C SER A 225 -0.28 -23.02 -11.74
N ILE A 226 -1.43 -23.14 -11.08
CA ILE A 226 -1.46 -23.45 -9.65
C ILE A 226 -1.31 -24.97 -9.52
N VAL A 227 -0.19 -25.41 -8.96
CA VAL A 227 0.07 -26.83 -8.66
C VAL A 227 -0.62 -27.22 -7.36
N SER A 228 -0.57 -26.33 -6.36
CA SER A 228 -1.19 -26.52 -5.06
C SER A 228 -1.65 -25.17 -4.52
N GLY A 229 -2.95 -25.05 -4.21
CA GLY A 229 -3.54 -23.86 -3.61
C GLY A 229 -3.88 -24.09 -2.15
N PHE A 230 -5.16 -23.98 -1.79
CA PHE A 230 -5.62 -24.27 -0.43
C PHE A 230 -5.42 -25.75 -0.05
N ARG A 231 -4.98 -25.98 1.18
CA ARG A 231 -4.87 -27.31 1.78
C ARG A 231 -5.42 -27.26 3.20
N SER A 232 -6.47 -28.03 3.48
CA SER A 232 -7.08 -28.07 4.82
C SER A 232 -6.10 -28.66 5.84
N TYR A 233 -6.42 -28.47 7.12
CA TYR A 233 -5.67 -29.05 8.23
C TYR A 233 -5.54 -30.58 8.10
N GLU A 234 -6.65 -31.28 7.86
CA GLU A 234 -6.69 -32.74 7.70
C GLU A 234 -5.83 -33.18 6.53
N LYS A 235 -5.91 -32.45 5.40
CA LYS A 235 -5.10 -32.78 4.24
C LYS A 235 -3.61 -32.57 4.48
N GLN A 236 -3.25 -31.51 5.23
CA GLN A 236 -1.87 -31.28 5.63
C GLN A 236 -1.37 -32.38 6.57
N LYS A 237 -2.21 -32.88 7.49
CA LYS A 237 -1.88 -34.00 8.37
C LYS A 237 -1.54 -35.28 7.58
N GLU A 238 -2.37 -35.63 6.59
CA GLU A 238 -2.09 -36.76 5.69
C GLU A 238 -0.79 -36.55 4.88
N THR A 239 -0.58 -35.34 4.37
CA THR A 239 0.59 -34.99 3.55
C THR A 239 1.87 -35.11 4.37
N PHE A 240 1.88 -34.62 5.60
CA PHE A 240 3.02 -34.73 6.49
C PHE A 240 3.33 -36.18 6.84
N ALA A 241 2.32 -36.96 7.24
CA ALA A 241 2.49 -38.38 7.57
C ALA A 241 3.04 -39.20 6.40
N TYR A 242 2.63 -38.88 5.17
CA TYR A 242 3.19 -39.51 3.96
C TYR A 242 4.69 -39.23 3.82
N TRP A 243 5.12 -37.97 3.91
CA TRP A 243 6.55 -37.63 3.78
C TRP A 243 7.39 -38.15 4.94
N GLU A 244 6.86 -38.12 6.16
CA GLU A 244 7.49 -38.73 7.33
C GLU A 244 7.73 -40.23 7.11
N SER A 245 6.78 -40.94 6.49
CA SER A 245 6.93 -42.37 6.22
C SER A 245 8.01 -42.70 5.17
N ILE A 246 8.35 -41.75 4.30
CA ILE A 246 9.34 -41.93 3.22
C ILE A 246 10.73 -41.52 3.70
N ASP A 247 10.84 -40.32 4.25
CA ASP A 247 12.12 -39.66 4.49
C ASP A 247 12.48 -39.52 5.98
N GLY A 248 11.55 -39.87 6.87
CA GLY A 248 11.68 -39.69 8.32
C GLY A 248 11.32 -38.27 8.76
N PHE A 249 10.97 -38.14 10.05
CA PHE A 249 10.48 -36.89 10.63
C PHE A 249 11.41 -35.70 10.38
N GLU A 250 12.71 -35.82 10.68
CA GLU A 250 13.66 -34.70 10.58
C GLU A 250 13.78 -34.13 9.18
N LYS A 251 13.66 -34.97 8.14
CA LYS A 251 13.69 -34.50 6.74
C LYS A 251 12.33 -33.93 6.35
N ALA A 252 11.26 -34.66 6.62
CA ALA A 252 9.89 -34.24 6.29
C ALA A 252 9.57 -32.90 6.93
N ASP A 253 10.02 -32.66 8.17
CA ASP A 253 9.80 -31.40 8.86
C ASP A 253 10.54 -30.24 8.20
N ARG A 254 11.59 -30.43 7.37
CA ARG A 254 12.29 -29.31 6.69
C ARG A 254 11.62 -28.80 5.41
N TYR A 255 10.95 -29.66 4.65
CA TYR A 255 10.32 -29.31 3.36
C TYR A 255 8.80 -29.52 3.34
N SER A 256 8.24 -30.05 4.43
CA SER A 256 6.81 -30.10 4.68
C SER A 256 6.48 -29.31 5.94
N SER A 257 5.21 -29.33 6.32
CA SER A 257 4.72 -28.63 7.50
C SER A 257 3.80 -29.54 8.30
N GLN A 258 3.88 -29.46 9.61
CA GLN A 258 2.88 -30.05 10.48
C GLN A 258 1.51 -29.37 10.23
N ALA A 259 0.42 -30.09 10.51
CA ALA A 259 -0.92 -29.54 10.33
C ALA A 259 -1.12 -28.29 11.21
N GLY A 260 -1.71 -27.23 10.66
CA GLY A 260 -1.81 -25.91 11.29
C GLY A 260 -0.62 -24.98 10.97
N HIS A 261 0.54 -25.51 10.59
CA HIS A 261 1.76 -24.72 10.33
C HIS A 261 2.04 -24.48 8.84
N SER A 262 1.12 -24.88 7.96
CA SER A 262 1.20 -24.71 6.51
C SER A 262 0.45 -23.45 6.08
N GLU A 263 1.14 -22.52 5.40
CA GLU A 263 0.48 -21.34 4.86
C GLU A 263 -0.61 -21.67 3.83
N HIS A 264 -0.59 -22.87 3.21
CA HIS A 264 -1.68 -23.30 2.32
C HIS A 264 -3.04 -23.33 3.00
N GLN A 265 -3.10 -23.54 4.32
CA GLN A 265 -4.35 -23.52 5.08
C GLN A 265 -4.97 -22.10 5.13
N THR A 266 -4.18 -21.05 4.89
CA THR A 266 -4.69 -19.67 4.83
C THR A 266 -5.59 -19.41 3.62
N GLY A 267 -5.48 -20.21 2.56
CA GLY A 267 -6.07 -19.91 1.26
C GLY A 267 -5.44 -18.72 0.52
N LEU A 268 -4.43 -18.05 1.10
CA LEU A 268 -3.70 -16.91 0.55
C LEU A 268 -2.38 -17.31 -0.12
N THR A 269 -2.08 -18.61 -0.14
CA THR A 269 -0.82 -19.16 -0.62
C THR A 269 -1.06 -20.14 -1.76
N MET A 270 -0.12 -20.16 -2.70
CA MET A 270 -0.17 -21.07 -3.84
C MET A 270 1.23 -21.40 -4.36
N ASP A 271 1.40 -22.65 -4.76
CA ASP A 271 2.59 -23.14 -5.45
C ASP A 271 2.40 -23.05 -6.95
N ILE A 272 3.33 -22.37 -7.63
CA ILE A 272 3.20 -22.02 -9.05
C ILE A 272 4.15 -22.86 -9.93
N SER A 273 3.57 -23.47 -10.96
CA SER A 273 4.22 -24.14 -12.10
C SER A 273 5.06 -25.39 -11.78
N SER A 274 6.08 -25.31 -10.93
CA SER A 274 6.99 -26.44 -10.65
C SER A 274 7.51 -26.45 -9.22
N LEU A 275 7.34 -27.58 -8.52
CA LEU A 275 7.80 -27.81 -7.14
C LEU A 275 9.28 -28.21 -7.06
N SER A 276 10.15 -27.58 -7.86
CA SER A 276 11.59 -27.85 -7.89
C SER A 276 12.38 -26.56 -7.77
N GLN A 277 13.49 -26.58 -7.02
CA GLN A 277 14.35 -25.40 -6.85
C GLN A 277 14.95 -24.91 -8.17
N SER A 278 15.08 -25.79 -9.17
CA SER A 278 15.49 -25.40 -10.52
C SER A 278 14.52 -24.43 -11.19
N TYR A 279 13.27 -24.37 -10.74
CA TYR A 279 12.27 -23.43 -11.25
C TYR A 279 12.73 -21.98 -11.13
N GLY A 280 13.37 -21.62 -10.00
CA GLY A 280 13.92 -20.28 -9.78
C GLY A 280 15.01 -19.87 -10.78
N LYS A 281 15.59 -20.83 -11.51
CA LYS A 281 16.61 -20.58 -12.56
C LYS A 281 16.01 -20.41 -13.96
N THR A 282 14.74 -20.77 -14.15
CA THR A 282 14.00 -20.60 -15.41
C THR A 282 13.63 -19.13 -15.60
N ASP A 283 13.30 -18.74 -16.84
CA ASP A 283 12.88 -17.37 -17.13
C ASP A 283 11.54 -17.02 -16.44
N GLU A 284 10.61 -17.97 -16.37
CA GLU A 284 9.34 -17.82 -15.65
C GLU A 284 9.55 -17.62 -14.15
N GLY A 285 10.40 -18.45 -13.52
CA GLY A 285 10.69 -18.33 -12.09
C GLY A 285 11.43 -17.05 -11.73
N LYS A 286 12.37 -16.59 -12.57
CA LYS A 286 13.04 -15.28 -12.40
C LYS A 286 12.04 -14.13 -12.54
N TRP A 287 11.14 -14.21 -13.52
CA TRP A 287 10.08 -13.22 -13.69
C TRP A 287 9.16 -13.18 -12.46
N LEU A 288 8.75 -14.35 -11.95
CA LEU A 288 7.93 -14.45 -10.76
C LEU A 288 8.60 -13.79 -9.55
N ALA A 289 9.88 -14.11 -9.30
CA ALA A 289 10.64 -13.51 -8.20
C ALA A 289 10.77 -11.98 -8.33
N ALA A 290 10.92 -11.46 -9.55
CA ALA A 290 11.07 -10.03 -9.79
C ALA A 290 9.76 -9.23 -9.75
N HIS A 291 8.62 -9.86 -10.04
CA HIS A 291 7.36 -9.14 -10.33
C HIS A 291 6.15 -9.55 -9.47
N CYS A 292 6.19 -10.67 -8.74
CA CYS A 292 5.01 -11.14 -8.00
C CYS A 292 4.46 -10.11 -6.99
N TRP A 293 5.32 -9.27 -6.42
CA TRP A 293 4.96 -8.19 -5.49
C TRP A 293 4.08 -7.12 -6.12
N GLU A 294 4.18 -6.89 -7.42
CA GLU A 294 3.31 -5.95 -8.15
C GLU A 294 1.84 -6.39 -8.11
N TYR A 295 1.61 -7.69 -7.91
CA TYR A 295 0.30 -8.31 -7.82
C TYR A 295 -0.10 -8.65 -6.38
N GLY A 296 0.72 -8.28 -5.40
CA GLY A 296 0.43 -8.51 -3.99
C GLY A 296 0.97 -9.81 -3.42
N PHE A 297 1.87 -10.48 -4.14
CA PHE A 297 2.52 -11.71 -3.67
C PHE A 297 3.98 -11.48 -3.25
N ILE A 298 4.51 -12.34 -2.40
CA ILE A 298 5.96 -12.44 -2.16
C ILE A 298 6.42 -13.86 -2.45
N ILE A 299 7.70 -14.04 -2.82
CA ILE A 299 8.36 -15.34 -2.68
C ILE A 299 8.55 -15.55 -1.17
N ARG A 300 7.77 -16.48 -0.60
CA ARG A 300 7.66 -16.62 0.86
C ARG A 300 8.92 -17.18 1.51
N TYR A 301 9.60 -18.08 0.80
CA TYR A 301 10.79 -18.79 1.26
C TYR A 301 11.97 -18.53 0.29
N PRO A 302 12.66 -17.38 0.45
CA PRO A 302 13.78 -17.02 -0.40
C PRO A 302 15.05 -17.84 -0.12
N GLU A 303 15.97 -17.84 -1.09
CA GLU A 303 17.25 -18.56 -0.98
C GLU A 303 18.11 -18.00 0.17
N GLY A 304 18.68 -18.90 0.98
CA GLY A 304 19.57 -18.54 2.09
C GLY A 304 18.86 -18.11 3.39
N CYS A 305 17.52 -18.18 3.45
CA CYS A 305 16.75 -17.74 4.61
C CYS A 305 16.12 -18.86 5.45
N GLU A 306 16.52 -20.13 5.24
CA GLU A 306 15.96 -21.30 5.95
C GLU A 306 16.13 -21.18 7.48
N ASN A 307 17.22 -20.59 7.96
CA ASN A 307 17.46 -20.36 9.39
C ASN A 307 16.49 -19.34 10.01
N ILE A 308 15.78 -18.56 9.19
CA ILE A 308 14.81 -17.56 9.60
C ILE A 308 13.40 -18.11 9.39
N THR A 309 13.03 -18.38 8.14
CA THR A 309 11.67 -18.83 7.76
C THR A 309 11.38 -20.24 8.24
N GLY A 310 12.43 -21.05 8.35
CA GLY A 310 12.33 -22.44 8.65
C GLY A 310 12.02 -23.35 7.47
N TYR A 311 12.04 -22.84 6.26
CA TYR A 311 11.77 -23.64 5.06
C TYR A 311 12.91 -23.47 4.08
N ILE A 312 13.18 -24.54 3.33
CA ILE A 312 14.14 -24.49 2.22
C ILE A 312 13.72 -23.43 1.20
N TYR A 313 14.62 -23.10 0.28
CA TYR A 313 14.27 -22.23 -0.85
C TYR A 313 13.14 -22.85 -1.68
N GLU A 314 12.04 -22.11 -1.84
CA GLU A 314 10.87 -22.51 -2.65
C GLU A 314 10.50 -21.41 -3.65
N PRO A 315 11.13 -21.37 -4.85
CA PRO A 315 10.85 -20.36 -5.87
C PRO A 315 9.42 -20.35 -6.41
N TRP A 316 8.65 -21.39 -6.14
CA TRP A 316 7.27 -21.55 -6.59
C TRP A 316 6.24 -21.05 -5.57
N HIS A 317 6.62 -20.95 -4.30
CA HIS A 317 5.69 -20.73 -3.19
C HIS A 317 5.45 -19.24 -2.98
N VAL A 318 4.27 -18.78 -3.39
CA VAL A 318 3.88 -17.38 -3.29
C VAL A 318 2.81 -17.16 -2.22
N ARG A 319 3.01 -16.13 -1.40
CA ARG A 319 2.09 -15.71 -0.34
C ARG A 319 1.47 -14.35 -0.67
N TYR A 320 0.13 -14.28 -0.72
CA TYR A 320 -0.59 -13.04 -0.94
C TYR A 320 -0.69 -12.19 0.34
N LEU A 321 -0.31 -10.92 0.23
CA LEU A 321 -0.37 -9.89 1.28
C LEU A 321 -1.15 -8.65 0.84
N GLY A 322 -1.61 -8.60 -0.42
CA GLY A 322 -2.08 -7.37 -1.06
C GLY A 322 -0.92 -6.51 -1.59
N THR A 323 -1.23 -5.67 -2.59
CA THR A 323 -0.20 -4.96 -3.37
C THR A 323 0.64 -3.98 -2.56
N SER A 324 0.04 -3.28 -1.58
CA SER A 324 0.79 -2.32 -0.78
C SER A 324 1.73 -3.03 0.19
N THR A 325 1.25 -4.02 0.96
CA THR A 325 2.08 -4.76 1.93
C THR A 325 3.16 -5.59 1.24
N ALA A 326 2.83 -6.31 0.16
CA ALA A 326 3.84 -7.06 -0.60
C ALA A 326 4.94 -6.15 -1.13
N LYS A 327 4.59 -4.93 -1.55
CA LYS A 327 5.56 -3.92 -1.94
C LYS A 327 6.43 -3.46 -0.77
N LEU A 328 5.88 -3.27 0.43
CA LEU A 328 6.67 -2.90 1.62
C LEU A 328 7.67 -4.01 1.96
N VAL A 329 7.25 -5.27 1.91
CA VAL A 329 8.13 -6.43 2.13
C VAL A 329 9.23 -6.46 1.05
N HIS A 330 8.85 -6.36 -0.23
CA HIS A 330 9.80 -6.31 -1.35
C HIS A 330 10.82 -5.18 -1.21
N ASP A 331 10.37 -3.94 -0.99
CA ASP A 331 11.25 -2.77 -0.87
C ASP A 331 12.20 -2.87 0.35
N SER A 332 11.82 -3.63 1.38
CA SER A 332 12.66 -3.87 2.56
C SER A 332 13.76 -4.92 2.34
N GLY A 333 13.55 -5.85 1.40
CA GLY A 333 14.44 -6.99 1.17
C GLY A 333 14.43 -8.04 2.29
N LEU A 334 13.45 -7.99 3.20
CA LEU A 334 13.33 -8.89 4.35
C LEU A 334 12.41 -10.08 4.05
N THR A 335 12.58 -11.16 4.83
CA THR A 335 11.56 -12.20 4.96
C THR A 335 10.30 -11.66 5.63
N LEU A 336 9.18 -12.41 5.55
CA LEU A 336 7.95 -11.99 6.23
C LEU A 336 8.13 -11.95 7.75
N GLU A 337 8.86 -12.91 8.33
CA GLU A 337 9.22 -12.95 9.74
C GLU A 337 9.96 -11.69 10.19
N GLU A 338 11.05 -11.35 9.50
CA GLU A 338 11.85 -10.16 9.83
C GLU A 338 11.06 -8.86 9.65
N PHE A 339 10.24 -8.79 8.60
CA PHE A 339 9.38 -7.63 8.34
C PHE A 339 8.33 -7.41 9.44
N LEU A 340 7.71 -8.50 9.90
CA LEU A 340 6.72 -8.48 10.98
C LEU A 340 7.35 -8.50 12.38
N GLY A 341 8.68 -8.64 12.49
CA GLY A 341 9.38 -8.66 13.78
C GLY A 341 9.03 -9.86 14.65
N VAL A 342 8.71 -11.00 14.03
CA VAL A 342 8.25 -12.22 14.72
C VAL A 342 9.23 -13.37 14.54
N LYS A 343 9.09 -14.40 15.38
CA LYS A 343 9.88 -15.62 15.27
C LYS A 343 9.45 -16.48 14.09
N GLY A 344 10.41 -17.19 13.49
CA GLY A 344 10.18 -18.13 12.40
C GLY A 344 10.46 -19.57 12.80
N TRP A 345 11.73 -19.98 12.77
CA TRP A 345 12.17 -21.30 13.29
C TRP A 345 12.79 -21.23 14.69
N ASN A 346 13.73 -20.30 14.93
CA ASN A 346 14.51 -20.19 16.17
C ASN A 346 13.96 -19.15 17.16
#